data_AF-A0A925LF15-F1
#
_entry.id   AF-A0A925LF15-F1
#
_cell.length_a   1.000
_cell.length_b   1.000
_cell.length_c   1.000
_cell.angle_alpha   90.00
_cell.angle_beta   90.00
_cell.angle_gamma   90.00
#
_symmetry.space_group_name_H-M   'P 1'
#
loop_
_entity.id
_entity.type
_entity.pdbx_description
1 polymer ?
#
loop_
_entity_poly.entity_id
_entity_poly.type
_entity_poly.pdbx_seq_one_letter_code
_entity_poly.pdbx_strand_id
1 'polypeptide(L)'
;MKLWNQIFHPEVFQGNTNDKHYFEGWYFKHLSVDGKIIVFIPGVSYEEKKKSAFIQVMMGPPLKSYYIPFSIGEFSWTINPFSIQIGPNVFGEGGIKVQIDYEDLQIEGSIVYTKWTGLKRSLLQPNVMGFFSYLTFLECYHGLLSLGHRLCGSIKCNGVEHSYNEGKGYVEKDWGTSFPKHYIWIQCNTFHGANASLMCSVAHIPFRKREFTGFIVVLLVDQKEYRFATYNGSKLMGIQNKKQSIALIFKKNRTFLEIIGKKSESGSLKAPKKGVMNTEIQEILDGEIVLRLYQNKKLLFEGSGTHASIEIVGYTPIKPLKT
;
A
#
# COMPACT_ATOMS: atom_id res chain seq x y z
N MET A 1 14.60 -6.09 21.14
CA MET A 1 13.38 -6.87 21.45
C MET A 1 12.21 -6.05 20.91
N LYS A 2 11.55 -6.46 19.81
CA LYS A 2 10.31 -5.77 19.38
C LYS A 2 9.37 -5.82 20.57
N LEU A 3 8.85 -4.67 21.02
CA LEU A 3 7.82 -4.73 22.06
C LEU A 3 6.66 -5.53 21.47
N TRP A 4 6.14 -6.51 22.22
CA TRP A 4 4.99 -7.33 21.81
C TRP A 4 3.84 -6.49 21.22
N ASN A 5 3.69 -5.25 21.71
CA ASN A 5 2.74 -4.25 21.21
C ASN A 5 2.93 -3.88 19.73
N GLN A 6 4.16 -3.76 19.22
CA GLN A 6 4.41 -3.31 17.84
C GLN A 6 3.86 -4.26 16.78
N ILE A 7 3.74 -5.56 17.09
CA ILE A 7 3.20 -6.57 16.16
C ILE A 7 1.70 -6.34 15.90
N PHE A 8 0.97 -5.92 16.93
CA PHE A 8 -0.46 -5.60 16.88
C PHE A 8 -0.74 -4.17 16.46
N HIS A 9 0.29 -3.33 16.39
CA HIS A 9 0.22 -1.93 16.01
C HIS A 9 1.15 -1.67 14.82
N PRO A 10 0.88 -2.26 13.64
CA PRO A 10 1.74 -2.05 12.47
C PRO A 10 1.82 -0.58 12.05
N GLU A 11 0.83 0.25 12.41
CA GLU A 11 0.84 1.69 12.17
C GLU A 11 2.07 2.39 12.79
N VAL A 12 2.46 2.07 14.02
CA VAL A 12 3.51 2.82 14.72
C VAL A 12 4.90 2.52 14.17
N PHE A 13 5.83 3.47 14.28
CA PHE A 13 7.23 3.29 13.89
C PHE A 13 7.82 1.98 14.46
N GLN A 14 8.37 1.15 13.59
CA GLN A 14 8.86 -0.19 13.87
C GLN A 14 10.39 -0.23 13.95
N GLY A 15 11.06 0.75 13.37
CA GLY A 15 12.52 0.81 13.30
C GLY A 15 13.18 1.09 14.65
N ASN A 16 14.51 0.97 14.64
CA ASN A 16 15.36 1.44 15.71
C ASN A 16 16.30 2.52 15.16
N THR A 17 16.52 3.59 15.91
CA THR A 17 17.49 4.63 15.54
C THR A 17 18.92 4.10 15.42
N ASN A 18 19.23 2.88 15.86
CA ASN A 18 20.54 2.24 15.69
C ASN A 18 20.67 1.38 14.43
N ASP A 19 19.60 1.22 13.64
CA ASP A 19 19.65 0.39 12.43
C ASP A 19 20.52 1.05 11.35
N LYS A 20 21.21 0.21 10.57
CA LYS A 20 22.17 0.62 9.53
C LYS A 20 21.66 0.40 8.09
N HIS A 21 20.64 -0.45 7.93
CA HIS A 21 19.99 -0.76 6.67
C HIS A 21 18.50 -0.90 6.94
N TYR A 22 17.81 0.22 6.91
CA TYR A 22 16.41 0.27 7.28
C TYR A 22 15.64 1.21 6.38
N PHE A 23 14.39 0.87 6.12
CA PHE A 23 13.41 1.80 5.59
C PHE A 23 12.09 1.57 6.31
N GLU A 24 11.30 2.62 6.36
CA GLU A 24 9.91 2.56 6.80
C GLU A 24 9.14 3.68 6.13
N GLY A 25 8.01 3.35 5.51
CA GLY A 25 7.18 4.30 4.78
C GLY A 25 5.71 3.97 4.93
N TRP A 26 4.89 5.01 5.02
CA TRP A 26 3.43 4.91 5.12
C TRP A 26 2.80 5.47 3.86
N TYR A 27 2.03 4.66 3.15
CA TYR A 27 1.37 5.06 1.91
C TYR A 27 -0.04 5.58 2.23
N PHE A 28 -0.27 6.88 2.07
CA PHE A 28 -1.57 7.54 2.24
C PHE A 28 -2.12 7.97 0.88
N LYS A 29 -3.08 7.23 0.34
CA LYS A 29 -3.76 7.57 -0.91
C LYS A 29 -5.10 8.24 -0.66
N HIS A 30 -5.33 9.32 -1.40
CA HIS A 30 -6.55 10.11 -1.36
C HIS A 30 -7.09 10.26 -2.77
N LEU A 31 -8.39 10.01 -2.92
CA LEU A 31 -9.12 10.19 -4.15
C LEU A 31 -10.31 11.13 -3.89
N SER A 32 -10.39 12.22 -4.64
CA SER A 32 -11.55 13.11 -4.63
C SER A 32 -12.70 12.54 -5.48
N VAL A 33 -13.89 13.11 -5.31
CA VAL A 33 -15.09 12.71 -6.07
C VAL A 33 -14.95 12.97 -7.58
N ASP A 34 -14.22 14.02 -7.97
CA ASP A 34 -13.95 14.39 -9.35
C ASP A 34 -12.74 13.66 -9.98
N GLY A 35 -12.18 12.66 -9.29
CA GLY A 35 -11.14 11.78 -9.84
C GLY A 35 -9.71 12.26 -9.65
N LYS A 36 -9.45 13.27 -8.81
CA LYS A 36 -8.09 13.71 -8.46
C LYS A 36 -7.50 12.81 -7.38
N ILE A 37 -6.33 12.27 -7.68
CA ILE A 37 -5.57 11.38 -6.80
C ILE A 37 -4.36 12.14 -6.27
N ILE A 38 -4.14 12.06 -4.96
CA ILE A 38 -2.87 12.43 -4.34
C ILE A 38 -2.45 11.37 -3.33
N VAL A 39 -1.20 10.96 -3.42
CA VAL A 39 -0.55 10.00 -2.55
C VAL A 39 0.58 10.70 -1.84
N PHE A 40 0.63 10.55 -0.52
CA PHE A 40 1.76 10.96 0.30
C PHE A 40 2.40 9.73 0.92
N ILE A 41 3.72 9.64 0.81
CA ILE A 41 4.53 8.57 1.40
C ILE A 41 5.58 9.20 2.32
N PRO A 42 5.21 9.65 3.54
CA PRO A 42 6.20 9.98 4.56
C PRO A 42 6.99 8.71 4.93
N GLY A 43 8.28 8.86 5.16
CA GLY A 43 9.12 7.74 5.53
C GLY A 43 10.51 8.13 6.02
N VAL A 44 11.26 7.12 6.46
CA VAL A 44 12.66 7.22 6.82
C VAL A 44 13.47 6.15 6.11
N SER A 45 14.74 6.46 5.88
CA SER A 45 15.72 5.56 5.27
C SER A 45 17.05 5.68 6.00
N TYR A 46 17.57 4.54 6.48
CA TYR A 46 18.85 4.43 7.16
C TYR A 46 19.82 3.62 6.32
N GLU A 47 20.92 4.27 5.99
CA GLU A 47 22.11 3.74 5.35
C GLU A 47 23.24 3.71 6.39
N GLU A 48 24.36 3.01 6.10
CA GLU A 48 25.44 2.82 7.09
C GLU A 48 25.98 4.13 7.69
N LYS A 49 26.01 5.19 6.88
CA LYS A 49 26.59 6.49 7.24
C LYS A 49 25.58 7.64 7.24
N LYS A 50 24.36 7.40 6.80
CA LYS A 50 23.36 8.46 6.57
C LYS A 50 22.00 7.98 7.01
N LYS A 51 21.31 8.82 7.77
CA LYS A 51 19.89 8.65 8.08
C LYS A 51 19.16 9.87 7.57
N SER A 52 18.04 9.63 6.91
CA SER A 52 17.20 10.70 6.36
C SER A 52 15.74 10.36 6.54
N ALA A 53 14.94 11.42 6.59
CA ALA A 53 13.51 11.34 6.38
C ALA A 53 13.20 11.78 4.95
N PHE A 54 12.00 11.45 4.48
CA PHE A 54 11.52 11.90 3.17
C PHE A 54 10.00 11.92 3.15
N ILE A 55 9.45 12.65 2.18
CA ILE A 55 8.07 12.50 1.75
C ILE A 55 8.10 12.28 0.24
N GLN A 56 7.59 11.14 -0.22
CA GLN A 56 7.27 11.00 -1.65
C GLN A 56 5.85 11.53 -1.89
N VAL A 57 5.65 12.26 -2.97
CA VAL A 57 4.32 12.71 -3.39
C VAL A 57 4.08 12.20 -4.79
N MET A 58 2.92 11.60 -5.02
CA MET A 58 2.46 11.22 -6.34
C MET A 58 1.05 11.76 -6.54
N MET A 59 0.78 12.37 -7.69
CA MET A 59 -0.52 12.96 -7.98
C MET A 59 -0.92 12.70 -9.42
N GLY A 60 -2.23 12.68 -9.68
CA GLY A 60 -2.75 12.62 -11.03
C GLY A 60 -4.28 12.67 -11.09
N PRO A 61 -4.87 12.89 -12.28
CA PRO A 61 -4.22 13.26 -13.54
C PRO A 61 -3.99 14.80 -13.68
N PRO A 62 -2.89 15.26 -14.31
CA PRO A 62 -1.80 14.49 -14.94
C PRO A 62 -0.82 13.89 -13.91
N LEU A 63 -0.19 12.78 -14.27
CA LEU A 63 0.75 12.06 -13.40
C LEU A 63 2.01 12.90 -13.12
N LYS A 64 2.29 13.13 -11.84
CA LYS A 64 3.54 13.74 -11.34
C LYS A 64 4.02 13.01 -10.10
N SER A 65 5.33 12.92 -9.94
CA SER A 65 5.98 12.29 -8.80
C SER A 65 7.14 13.14 -8.28
N TYR A 66 7.26 13.22 -6.95
CA TYR A 66 8.26 14.00 -6.25
C TYR A 66 8.87 13.17 -5.12
N TYR A 67 10.18 13.33 -4.90
CA TYR A 67 10.88 12.80 -3.74
C TYR A 67 11.48 13.97 -2.97
N ILE A 68 10.91 14.30 -1.82
CA ILE A 68 11.31 15.47 -1.04
C ILE A 68 12.17 14.99 0.13
N PRO A 69 13.48 15.31 0.15
CA PRO A 69 14.37 14.90 1.23
C PRO A 69 14.19 15.78 2.46
N PHE A 70 14.24 15.17 3.64
CA PHE A 70 14.23 15.84 4.94
C PHE A 70 15.37 15.32 5.83
N SER A 71 15.80 16.14 6.79
CA SER A 71 16.72 15.69 7.83
C SER A 71 16.04 14.67 8.74
N ILE A 72 16.78 13.68 9.24
CA ILE A 72 16.24 12.72 10.20
C ILE A 72 15.76 13.39 11.51
N GLY A 73 16.33 14.55 11.87
CA GLY A 73 15.90 15.31 13.05
C GLY A 73 14.51 15.94 12.92
N GLU A 74 13.96 15.99 11.72
CA GLU A 74 12.61 16.49 11.45
C GLU A 74 11.55 15.41 11.55
N PHE A 75 11.95 14.14 11.66
CA PHE A 75 11.06 13.00 11.83
C PHE A 75 10.76 12.74 13.30
N SER A 76 9.47 12.66 13.63
CA SER A 76 9.00 12.24 14.94
C SER A 76 7.69 11.46 14.82
N TRP A 77 7.34 10.71 15.86
CA TRP A 77 6.12 9.92 15.88
C TRP A 77 5.51 9.83 17.28
N THR A 78 4.21 9.55 17.31
CA THR A 78 3.45 9.25 18.52
C THR A 78 2.71 7.93 18.36
N ILE A 79 2.42 7.27 19.48
CA ILE A 79 1.79 5.93 19.50
C ILE A 79 0.28 6.03 19.72
N ASN A 80 -0.16 6.89 20.65
CA ASN A 80 -1.56 7.07 20.98
C ASN A 80 -1.88 8.55 21.25
N PRO A 81 -2.58 9.25 20.32
CA PRO A 81 -2.97 8.76 18.99
C PRO A 81 -1.74 8.45 18.12
N PHE A 82 -1.87 7.59 17.11
CA PHE A 82 -0.80 7.39 16.14
C PHE A 82 -0.66 8.62 15.23
N SER A 83 0.55 9.14 15.13
CA SER A 83 0.92 10.19 14.19
C SER A 83 2.39 10.10 13.80
N ILE A 84 2.69 10.43 12.56
CA ILE A 84 4.01 10.71 12.01
C ILE A 84 4.10 12.19 11.70
N GLN A 85 5.24 12.80 12.01
CA GLN A 85 5.53 14.17 11.64
C GLN A 85 6.90 14.23 10.93
N ILE A 86 6.95 14.96 9.81
CA ILE A 86 8.18 15.30 9.08
C ILE A 86 8.16 16.80 8.79
N GLY A 87 8.96 17.55 9.54
CA GLY A 87 8.95 19.02 9.49
C GLY A 87 7.56 19.55 9.87
N PRO A 88 6.91 20.39 9.04
CA PRO A 88 5.55 20.90 9.29
C PRO A 88 4.43 19.92 8.90
N ASN A 89 4.77 18.76 8.32
CA ASN A 89 3.80 17.81 7.78
C ASN A 89 3.43 16.76 8.82
N VAL A 90 2.14 16.50 9.00
CA VAL A 90 1.57 15.57 9.98
C VAL A 90 0.67 14.56 9.28
N PHE A 91 0.84 13.28 9.61
CA PHE A 91 0.08 12.17 9.05
C PHE A 91 -0.35 11.21 10.17
N GLY A 92 -1.62 10.89 10.28
CA GLY A 92 -2.11 10.00 11.34
C GLY A 92 -3.48 9.41 11.08
N GLU A 93 -4.03 8.74 12.09
CA GLU A 93 -5.34 8.06 11.99
C GLU A 93 -6.51 9.04 11.77
N GLY A 94 -6.36 10.26 12.27
CA GLY A 94 -7.37 11.31 12.16
C GLY A 94 -7.31 12.12 10.86
N GLY A 95 -6.25 12.00 10.08
CA GLY A 95 -6.06 12.84 8.89
C GLY A 95 -4.61 13.19 8.58
N ILE A 96 -4.45 14.11 7.64
CA ILE A 96 -3.18 14.72 7.27
C ILE A 96 -3.27 16.25 7.35
N LYS A 97 -2.13 16.86 7.64
CA LYS A 97 -1.87 18.29 7.42
C LYS A 97 -0.52 18.40 6.72
N VAL A 98 -0.50 19.03 5.55
CA VAL A 98 0.70 19.12 4.72
C VAL A 98 1.02 20.58 4.40
N GLN A 99 2.31 20.88 4.41
CA GLN A 99 2.89 22.15 4.01
C GLN A 99 4.25 21.82 3.39
N ILE A 100 4.28 21.78 2.05
CA ILE A 100 5.44 21.40 1.26
C ILE A 100 5.72 22.54 0.29
N ASP A 101 6.97 23.00 0.27
CA ASP A 101 7.50 23.93 -0.72
C ASP A 101 8.84 23.34 -1.20
N TYR A 102 8.86 22.78 -2.40
CA TYR A 102 9.99 22.03 -2.93
C TYR A 102 10.02 22.08 -4.46
N GLU A 103 11.11 22.61 -5.04
CA GLU A 103 11.29 22.76 -6.50
C GLU A 103 10.10 23.49 -7.15
N ASP A 104 9.34 22.86 -8.05
CA ASP A 104 8.13 23.40 -8.70
C ASP A 104 6.82 22.99 -8.00
N LEU A 105 6.92 22.45 -6.78
CA LEU A 105 5.79 21.92 -6.02
C LEU A 105 5.53 22.73 -4.75
N GLN A 106 4.33 23.28 -4.66
CA GLN A 106 3.76 23.91 -3.46
C GLN A 106 2.47 23.20 -3.09
N ILE A 107 2.43 22.59 -1.91
CA ILE A 107 1.25 21.92 -1.36
C ILE A 107 0.95 22.47 0.02
N GLU A 108 -0.28 22.91 0.24
CA GLU A 108 -0.78 23.29 1.56
C GLU A 108 -2.20 22.77 1.75
N GLY A 109 -2.51 22.22 2.92
CA GLY A 109 -3.88 21.89 3.29
C GLY A 109 -4.00 20.80 4.32
N SER A 110 -5.23 20.34 4.52
CA SER A 110 -5.54 19.29 5.49
C SER A 110 -6.74 18.47 5.05
N ILE A 111 -6.66 17.17 5.30
CA ILE A 111 -7.77 16.25 5.09
C ILE A 111 -8.00 15.49 6.40
N VAL A 112 -9.20 15.59 6.93
CA VAL A 112 -9.68 14.81 8.08
C VAL A 112 -10.27 13.50 7.58
N TYR A 113 -10.04 12.43 8.33
CA TYR A 113 -10.53 11.10 8.01
C TYR A 113 -11.70 10.70 8.90
N THR A 114 -12.65 9.97 8.33
CA THR A 114 -13.49 9.09 9.17
C THR A 114 -12.65 7.93 9.69
N LYS A 115 -13.18 7.20 10.67
CA LYS A 115 -12.54 5.99 11.21
C LYS A 115 -12.06 5.06 10.09
N TRP A 116 -10.81 4.62 10.19
CA TRP A 116 -10.22 3.64 9.28
C TRP A 116 -10.98 2.32 9.30
N THR A 117 -11.17 1.75 8.11
CA THR A 117 -11.63 0.36 7.97
C THR A 117 -10.44 -0.58 8.09
N GLY A 118 -10.13 -0.96 9.33
CA GLY A 118 -9.05 -1.89 9.64
C GLY A 118 -9.37 -3.36 9.32
N LEU A 119 -8.34 -4.21 9.43
CA LEU A 119 -8.47 -5.66 9.28
C LEU A 119 -9.07 -6.34 10.50
N LYS A 120 -9.75 -7.48 10.29
CA LYS A 120 -10.02 -8.42 11.39
C LYS A 120 -8.72 -9.04 11.88
N ARG A 121 -8.37 -8.80 13.15
CA ARG A 121 -7.14 -9.28 13.80
C ARG A 121 -7.43 -10.41 14.78
N SER A 122 -6.46 -11.29 15.01
CA SER A 122 -6.48 -12.31 16.05
C SER A 122 -5.04 -12.63 16.48
N LEU A 123 -4.84 -13.44 17.52
CA LEU A 123 -3.50 -13.83 17.95
C LEU A 123 -2.71 -14.55 16.84
N LEU A 124 -3.37 -15.34 15.99
CA LEU A 124 -2.70 -16.01 14.86
C LEU A 124 -2.54 -15.09 13.64
N GLN A 125 -3.28 -13.98 13.61
CA GLN A 125 -3.29 -13.02 12.50
C GLN A 125 -3.32 -11.60 13.06
N PRO A 126 -2.25 -11.16 13.73
CA PRO A 126 -2.24 -9.87 14.44
C PRO A 126 -2.24 -8.71 13.46
N ASN A 127 -1.76 -8.92 12.23
CA ASN A 127 -1.85 -7.99 11.11
C ASN A 127 -2.00 -8.75 9.78
N VAL A 128 -1.90 -8.02 8.67
CA VAL A 128 -2.10 -8.54 7.30
C VAL A 128 -1.14 -9.68 6.94
N MET A 129 0.04 -9.75 7.56
CA MET A 129 1.02 -10.81 7.31
C MET A 129 0.72 -12.13 8.03
N GLY A 130 -0.36 -12.21 8.83
CA GLY A 130 -0.67 -13.43 9.58
C GLY A 130 0.45 -13.77 10.57
N PHE A 131 0.79 -15.05 10.71
CA PHE A 131 1.87 -15.47 11.61
C PHE A 131 3.27 -14.98 11.16
N PHE A 132 3.45 -14.54 9.92
CA PHE A 132 4.73 -14.01 9.45
C PHE A 132 5.12 -12.71 10.17
N SER A 133 4.15 -12.01 10.78
CA SER A 133 4.40 -10.82 11.60
C SER A 133 5.31 -11.08 12.81
N TYR A 134 5.35 -12.33 13.28
CA TYR A 134 6.19 -12.75 14.41
C TYR A 134 7.64 -13.04 13.99
N LEU A 135 7.92 -13.11 12.70
CA LEU A 135 9.28 -13.30 12.19
C LEU A 135 10.05 -11.98 12.24
N THR A 136 11.37 -12.08 12.38
CA THR A 136 12.27 -10.91 12.51
C THR A 136 13.32 -10.83 11.40
N PHE A 137 13.33 -11.79 10.47
CA PHE A 137 14.36 -11.92 9.44
C PHE A 137 13.86 -11.70 8.00
N LEU A 138 12.60 -11.29 7.80
CA LEU A 138 12.11 -10.93 6.46
C LEU A 138 12.70 -9.59 6.02
N GLU A 139 12.96 -9.44 4.72
CA GLU A 139 13.50 -8.21 4.14
C GLU A 139 12.49 -7.08 4.09
N CYS A 140 11.21 -7.41 3.93
CA CYS A 140 10.09 -6.47 3.91
C CYS A 140 8.95 -7.01 4.75
N TYR A 141 8.36 -6.15 5.55
CA TYR A 141 7.12 -6.35 6.28
C TYR A 141 6.09 -5.36 5.78
N HIS A 142 4.83 -5.80 5.80
CA HIS A 142 3.70 -5.07 5.23
C HIS A 142 2.61 -4.89 6.28
N GLY A 143 1.98 -3.73 6.30
CA GLY A 143 0.95 -3.33 7.24
C GLY A 143 -0.23 -2.68 6.53
N LEU A 144 -1.38 -3.37 6.49
CA LEU A 144 -2.62 -2.78 6.00
C LEU A 144 -3.34 -2.06 7.14
N LEU A 145 -3.41 -0.73 7.06
CA LEU A 145 -3.92 0.12 8.13
C LEU A 145 -5.39 0.49 7.89
N SER A 146 -5.74 0.85 6.65
CA SER A 146 -7.11 1.16 6.24
C SER A 146 -7.40 0.65 4.83
N LEU A 147 -8.35 -0.27 4.72
CA LEU A 147 -8.96 -0.66 3.44
C LEU A 147 -9.77 0.49 2.82
N GLY A 148 -10.35 1.35 3.64
CA GLY A 148 -11.14 2.47 3.16
C GLY A 148 -11.58 3.39 4.29
N HIS A 149 -11.67 4.68 4.01
CA HIS A 149 -12.29 5.69 4.85
C HIS A 149 -12.76 6.86 3.97
N ARG A 150 -13.64 7.70 4.52
CA ARG A 150 -14.09 8.94 3.88
C ARG A 150 -13.18 10.11 4.26
N LEU A 151 -13.13 11.07 3.36
CA LEU A 151 -12.28 12.25 3.43
C LEU A 151 -13.12 13.52 3.58
N CYS A 152 -12.63 14.49 4.34
CA CYS A 152 -13.20 15.83 4.46
C CYS A 152 -12.06 16.86 4.54
N GLY A 153 -12.07 17.85 3.67
CA GLY A 153 -11.03 18.87 3.58
C GLY A 153 -10.58 19.13 2.14
N SER A 154 -9.49 19.86 2.01
CA SER A 154 -8.93 20.28 0.73
C SER A 154 -7.40 20.33 0.79
N ILE A 155 -6.81 20.25 -0.40
CA ILE A 155 -5.38 20.45 -0.62
C ILE A 155 -5.24 21.48 -1.73
N LYS A 156 -4.47 22.52 -1.48
CA LYS A 156 -4.04 23.51 -2.47
C LYS A 156 -2.70 23.08 -3.05
N CYS A 157 -2.65 22.88 -4.37
CA CYS A 157 -1.46 22.52 -5.12
C CYS A 157 -1.14 23.61 -6.14
N ASN A 158 0.05 24.22 -6.06
CA ASN A 158 0.52 25.29 -6.96
C ASN A 158 -0.52 26.41 -7.18
N GLY A 159 -1.18 26.84 -6.09
CA GLY A 159 -2.21 27.88 -6.15
C GLY A 159 -3.63 27.37 -6.40
N VAL A 160 -3.81 26.13 -6.87
CA VAL A 160 -5.12 25.55 -7.22
C VAL A 160 -5.64 24.69 -6.08
N GLU A 161 -6.84 24.98 -5.58
CA GLU A 161 -7.48 24.20 -4.52
C GLU A 161 -8.25 23.00 -5.08
N HIS A 162 -8.03 21.83 -4.49
CA HIS A 162 -8.74 20.59 -4.79
C HIS A 162 -9.49 20.12 -3.54
N SER A 163 -10.80 19.93 -3.68
CA SER A 163 -11.63 19.39 -2.59
C SER A 163 -11.56 17.87 -2.56
N TYR A 164 -11.39 17.33 -1.35
CA TYR A 164 -11.46 15.89 -1.08
C TYR A 164 -12.70 15.51 -0.27
N ASN A 165 -13.66 16.42 -0.13
CA ASN A 165 -14.93 16.14 0.56
C ASN A 165 -15.64 14.95 -0.08
N GLU A 166 -16.13 14.02 0.76
CA GLU A 166 -16.76 12.75 0.36
C GLU A 166 -15.86 11.80 -0.46
N GLY A 167 -14.59 12.15 -0.61
CA GLY A 167 -13.57 11.34 -1.24
C GLY A 167 -13.30 10.04 -0.49
N LYS A 168 -12.42 9.22 -1.07
CA LYS A 168 -12.02 7.92 -0.53
C LYS A 168 -10.54 7.90 -0.23
N GLY A 169 -10.19 7.40 0.96
CA GLY A 169 -8.82 7.21 1.39
C GLY A 169 -8.44 5.74 1.56
N TYR A 170 -7.15 5.45 1.46
CA TYR A 170 -6.53 4.15 1.69
C TYR A 170 -5.18 4.35 2.39
N VAL A 171 -4.86 3.49 3.37
CA VAL A 171 -3.59 3.57 4.09
C VAL A 171 -2.95 2.20 4.25
N GLU A 172 -1.68 2.10 3.87
CA GLU A 172 -0.83 0.96 4.16
C GLU A 172 0.58 1.41 4.54
N LYS A 173 1.45 0.45 4.83
CA LYS A 173 2.79 0.71 5.32
C LYS A 173 3.72 -0.44 5.00
N ASP A 174 4.94 -0.12 4.64
CA ASP A 174 6.04 -1.07 4.50
C ASP A 174 7.24 -0.69 5.36
N TRP A 175 7.94 -1.70 5.86
CA TRP A 175 9.19 -1.50 6.58
C TRP A 175 10.12 -2.69 6.49
N GLY A 176 11.41 -2.47 6.69
CA GLY A 176 12.42 -3.53 6.66
C GLY A 176 13.73 -3.05 6.07
N THR A 177 14.40 -3.92 5.33
CA THR A 177 15.71 -3.63 4.72
C THR A 177 15.59 -3.35 3.22
N SER A 178 14.74 -4.07 2.49
CA SER A 178 14.59 -3.93 1.03
C SER A 178 13.20 -4.36 0.59
N PHE A 179 12.72 -3.79 -0.52
CA PHE A 179 11.57 -4.36 -1.22
C PHE A 179 11.90 -5.72 -1.86
N PRO A 180 10.89 -6.59 -2.06
CA PRO A 180 11.08 -7.86 -2.75
C PRO A 180 11.70 -7.71 -4.15
N LYS A 181 12.49 -8.71 -4.56
CA LYS A 181 13.14 -8.72 -5.90
C LYS A 181 12.14 -8.61 -7.06
N HIS A 182 11.00 -9.27 -6.92
CA HIS A 182 9.87 -9.16 -7.83
C HIS A 182 8.57 -9.21 -7.04
N TYR A 183 7.63 -8.35 -7.38
CA TYR A 183 6.33 -8.27 -6.72
C TYR A 183 5.25 -7.73 -7.66
N ILE A 184 4.01 -8.00 -7.30
CA ILE A 184 2.81 -7.37 -7.86
C ILE A 184 2.03 -6.82 -6.68
N TRP A 185 1.69 -5.54 -6.72
CA TRP A 185 0.78 -4.92 -5.77
C TRP A 185 -0.38 -4.27 -6.52
N ILE A 186 -1.60 -4.49 -6.02
CA ILE A 186 -2.83 -3.97 -6.59
C ILE A 186 -3.73 -3.49 -5.45
N GLN A 187 -4.18 -2.24 -5.52
CA GLN A 187 -5.10 -1.64 -4.57
C GLN A 187 -6.26 -0.96 -5.30
N CYS A 188 -7.48 -1.12 -4.80
CA CYS A 188 -8.65 -0.37 -5.26
C CYS A 188 -9.77 -0.38 -4.23
N ASN A 189 -10.47 0.72 -4.03
CA ASN A 189 -11.63 0.80 -3.15
C ASN A 189 -12.80 1.62 -3.77
N THR A 190 -12.85 1.61 -5.10
CA THR A 190 -13.65 2.48 -5.97
C THR A 190 -14.43 1.66 -6.98
N PHE A 191 -15.14 0.66 -6.47
CA PHE A 191 -15.99 -0.22 -7.29
C PHE A 191 -17.34 0.43 -7.60
N HIS A 192 -17.78 0.32 -8.85
CA HIS A 192 -19.07 0.84 -9.27
C HIS A 192 -20.21 0.03 -8.65
N GLY A 193 -21.18 0.74 -8.02
CA GLY A 193 -22.39 0.13 -7.48
C GLY A 193 -22.18 -0.80 -6.28
N ALA A 194 -20.97 -0.88 -5.72
CA ALA A 194 -20.66 -1.78 -4.61
C ALA A 194 -19.71 -1.16 -3.59
N ASN A 195 -19.93 -1.47 -2.31
CA ASN A 195 -18.99 -1.14 -1.25
C ASN A 195 -17.94 -2.25 -1.14
N ALA A 196 -16.88 -2.13 -1.93
CA ALA A 196 -15.78 -3.07 -1.93
C ALA A 196 -14.41 -2.40 -1.83
N SER A 197 -13.45 -3.13 -1.28
CA SER A 197 -12.04 -2.74 -1.23
C SER A 197 -11.15 -3.95 -1.41
N LEU A 198 -10.09 -3.77 -2.18
CA LEU A 198 -9.10 -4.78 -2.49
C LEU A 198 -7.71 -4.26 -2.13
N MET A 199 -6.94 -5.10 -1.45
CA MET A 199 -5.48 -5.09 -1.50
C MET A 199 -5.02 -6.49 -1.92
N CYS A 200 -4.10 -6.54 -2.89
CA CYS A 200 -3.48 -7.77 -3.36
C CYS A 200 -1.98 -7.55 -3.51
N SER A 201 -1.19 -8.31 -2.76
CA SER A 201 0.26 -8.36 -2.87
C SER A 201 0.72 -9.79 -3.18
N VAL A 202 1.58 -9.95 -4.19
CA VAL A 202 2.28 -11.19 -4.54
C VAL A 202 3.76 -10.86 -4.62
N ALA A 203 4.62 -11.54 -3.88
CA ALA A 203 6.03 -11.17 -3.77
C ALA A 203 6.96 -12.37 -3.69
N HIS A 204 8.18 -12.18 -4.18
CA HIS A 204 9.33 -13.03 -3.85
C HIS A 204 9.66 -12.89 -2.36
N ILE A 205 9.69 -14.01 -1.63
CA ILE A 205 10.06 -14.02 -0.21
C ILE A 205 11.33 -14.86 -0.04
N PRO A 206 12.48 -14.24 0.30
CA PRO A 206 13.62 -14.98 0.80
C PRO A 206 13.33 -15.47 2.21
N PHE A 207 13.46 -16.78 2.41
CA PHE A 207 13.17 -17.45 3.67
C PHE A 207 14.38 -18.28 4.10
N ARG A 208 15.35 -17.60 4.74
CA ARG A 208 16.64 -18.17 5.15
C ARG A 208 17.41 -18.77 3.96
N LYS A 209 17.40 -20.10 3.81
CA LYS A 209 18.09 -20.83 2.73
C LYS A 209 17.15 -21.25 1.59
N ARG A 210 15.88 -20.84 1.62
CA ARG A 210 14.87 -21.14 0.61
C ARG A 210 14.23 -19.85 0.12
N GLU A 211 13.54 -19.94 -1.01
CA GLU A 211 12.83 -18.84 -1.63
C GLU A 211 11.45 -19.35 -2.03
N PHE A 212 10.41 -18.52 -1.89
CA PHE A 212 9.06 -18.87 -2.36
C PHE A 212 8.29 -17.63 -2.81
N THR A 213 7.23 -17.84 -3.61
CA THR A 213 6.26 -16.78 -3.92
C THR A 213 5.23 -16.71 -2.81
N GLY A 214 5.32 -15.66 -1.99
CA GLY A 214 4.32 -15.33 -0.99
C GLY A 214 3.22 -14.45 -1.59
N PHE A 215 2.04 -14.48 -0.98
CA PHE A 215 0.96 -13.55 -1.34
C PHE A 215 0.04 -13.29 -0.16
N ILE A 216 -0.56 -12.10 -0.17
CA ILE A 216 -1.59 -11.64 0.75
C ILE A 216 -2.63 -10.89 -0.06
N VAL A 217 -3.87 -11.34 0.01
CA VAL A 217 -5.01 -10.71 -0.65
C VAL A 217 -6.13 -10.55 0.36
N VAL A 218 -6.63 -9.32 0.45
CA VAL A 218 -7.76 -8.94 1.28
C VAL A 218 -8.79 -8.28 0.37
N LEU A 219 -9.94 -8.93 0.24
CA LEU A 219 -11.12 -8.37 -0.41
C LEU A 219 -12.20 -8.15 0.66
N LEU A 220 -12.61 -6.90 0.85
CA LEU A 220 -13.77 -6.52 1.65
C LEU A 220 -14.94 -6.26 0.69
N VAL A 221 -16.09 -6.90 0.92
CA VAL A 221 -17.35 -6.64 0.20
C VAL A 221 -18.45 -6.53 1.24
N ASP A 222 -19.13 -5.39 1.32
CA ASP A 222 -20.24 -5.13 2.25
C ASP A 222 -19.92 -5.58 3.69
N GLN A 223 -18.75 -5.18 4.19
CA GLN A 223 -18.19 -5.52 5.53
C GLN A 223 -17.75 -6.99 5.73
N LYS A 224 -17.90 -7.84 4.72
CA LYS A 224 -17.41 -9.21 4.73
C LYS A 224 -16.01 -9.30 4.15
N GLU A 225 -15.08 -9.76 4.98
CA GLU A 225 -13.67 -9.93 4.60
C GLU A 225 -13.42 -11.33 4.02
N TYR A 226 -12.79 -11.37 2.84
CA TYR A 226 -12.30 -12.55 2.17
C TYR A 226 -10.76 -12.47 2.09
N ARG A 227 -10.09 -13.33 2.85
CA ARG A 227 -8.64 -13.34 2.96
C ARG A 227 -8.00 -14.56 2.30
N PHE A 228 -7.17 -14.33 1.29
CA PHE A 228 -6.34 -15.34 0.64
C PHE A 228 -4.88 -15.03 0.93
N ALA A 229 -4.19 -15.90 1.64
CA ALA A 229 -2.78 -15.69 1.94
C ALA A 229 -2.03 -17.01 2.01
N THR A 230 -0.73 -16.99 1.73
CA THR A 230 0.11 -18.19 1.81
C THR A 230 0.03 -18.84 3.19
N TYR A 231 -0.03 -18.04 4.25
CA TYR A 231 -0.08 -18.52 5.64
C TYR A 231 -1.41 -19.16 6.05
N ASN A 232 -2.49 -19.00 5.28
CA ASN A 232 -3.82 -19.52 5.64
C ASN A 232 -4.28 -20.69 4.75
N GLY A 233 -3.33 -21.34 4.09
CA GLY A 233 -3.56 -22.51 3.21
C GLY A 233 -4.16 -22.16 1.85
N SER A 234 -4.23 -20.87 1.49
CA SER A 234 -4.65 -20.46 0.15
C SER A 234 -3.58 -20.80 -0.88
N LYS A 235 -3.99 -20.87 -2.15
CA LYS A 235 -3.11 -21.11 -3.28
C LYS A 235 -3.24 -20.00 -4.32
N LEU A 236 -2.11 -19.55 -4.84
CA LEU A 236 -2.04 -18.79 -6.08
C LEU A 236 -2.09 -19.80 -7.22
N MET A 237 -3.21 -19.81 -7.96
CA MET A 237 -3.47 -20.75 -9.06
C MET A 237 -2.76 -20.32 -10.34
N GLY A 238 -2.51 -19.02 -10.50
CA GLY A 238 -1.54 -18.52 -11.47
C GLY A 238 -1.63 -17.03 -11.73
N ILE A 239 -0.69 -16.59 -12.57
CA ILE A 239 -0.41 -15.21 -12.92
C ILE A 239 -0.34 -15.13 -14.44
N GLN A 240 -1.05 -14.20 -15.05
CA GLN A 240 -0.92 -13.88 -16.46
C GLN A 240 -0.60 -12.40 -16.62
N ASN A 241 0.68 -12.09 -16.83
CA ASN A 241 1.14 -10.73 -17.07
C ASN A 241 1.22 -10.47 -18.60
N LYS A 242 0.41 -9.56 -19.13
CA LYS A 242 0.43 -9.12 -20.53
C LYS A 242 0.87 -7.66 -20.62
N LYS A 243 1.08 -7.17 -21.85
CA LYS A 243 1.49 -5.77 -22.09
C LYS A 243 0.53 -4.76 -21.44
N GLN A 244 -0.79 -4.97 -21.57
CA GLN A 244 -1.83 -4.03 -21.12
C GLN A 244 -2.65 -4.53 -19.92
N SER A 245 -2.37 -5.74 -19.41
CA SER A 245 -3.17 -6.31 -18.32
C SER A 245 -2.39 -7.28 -17.46
N ILE A 246 -2.87 -7.50 -16.24
CA ILE A 246 -2.41 -8.51 -15.29
C ILE A 246 -3.63 -9.29 -14.81
N ALA A 247 -3.55 -10.62 -14.79
CA ALA A 247 -4.58 -11.47 -14.19
C ALA A 247 -3.98 -12.36 -13.11
N LEU A 248 -4.66 -12.46 -11.97
CA LEU A 248 -4.28 -13.26 -10.82
C LEU A 248 -5.47 -14.11 -10.37
N ILE A 249 -5.23 -15.39 -10.09
CA ILE A 249 -6.27 -16.31 -9.61
C ILE A 249 -5.84 -16.92 -8.28
N PHE A 250 -6.69 -16.79 -7.26
CA PHE A 250 -6.48 -17.34 -5.92
C PHE A 250 -7.56 -18.34 -5.55
N LYS A 251 -7.20 -19.35 -4.76
CA LYS A 251 -8.12 -20.38 -4.26
C LYS A 251 -7.93 -20.60 -2.78
N LYS A 252 -9.04 -20.71 -2.05
CA LYS A 252 -9.09 -21.16 -0.66
C LYS A 252 -10.29 -22.08 -0.47
N ASN A 253 -10.04 -23.37 -0.23
CA ASN A 253 -11.08 -24.41 -0.18
C ASN A 253 -11.95 -24.38 -1.45
N ARG A 254 -13.26 -24.10 -1.30
CA ARG A 254 -14.24 -23.98 -2.40
C ARG A 254 -14.46 -22.54 -2.86
N THR A 255 -13.63 -21.61 -2.41
CA THR A 255 -13.70 -20.17 -2.75
C THR A 255 -12.59 -19.82 -3.75
N PHE A 256 -12.93 -19.04 -4.77
CA PHE A 256 -12.03 -18.61 -5.84
C PHE A 256 -12.13 -17.10 -6.01
N LEU A 257 -11.00 -16.43 -6.23
CA LEU A 257 -10.94 -15.01 -6.53
C LEU A 257 -10.12 -14.81 -7.79
N GLU A 258 -10.72 -14.20 -8.79
CA GLU A 258 -10.04 -13.69 -9.99
C GLU A 258 -9.92 -12.17 -9.89
N ILE A 259 -8.72 -11.67 -10.20
CA ILE A 259 -8.39 -10.24 -10.26
C ILE A 259 -7.82 -9.98 -11.65
N ILE A 260 -8.41 -9.05 -12.39
CA ILE A 260 -7.91 -8.61 -13.69
C ILE A 260 -7.67 -7.11 -13.61
N GLY A 261 -6.42 -6.67 -13.65
CA GLY A 261 -6.04 -5.26 -13.74
C GLY A 261 -5.68 -4.87 -15.16
N LYS A 262 -6.13 -3.70 -15.62
CA LYS A 262 -5.67 -3.04 -16.84
C LYS A 262 -4.60 -2.02 -16.48
N LYS A 263 -3.55 -1.99 -17.28
CA LYS A 263 -2.43 -1.08 -17.09
C LYS A 263 -2.68 0.22 -17.87
N SER A 264 -2.49 1.35 -17.21
CA SER A 264 -2.52 2.68 -17.80
C SER A 264 -1.15 3.36 -17.65
N GLU A 265 -1.09 4.69 -17.77
CA GLU A 265 0.13 5.46 -17.55
C GLU A 265 0.63 5.27 -16.11
N SER A 266 1.94 5.17 -15.94
CA SER A 266 2.61 5.02 -14.65
C SER A 266 3.50 6.23 -14.36
N GLY A 267 3.67 6.57 -13.08
CA GLY A 267 4.71 7.47 -12.61
C GLY A 267 5.80 6.74 -11.85
N SER A 268 6.94 7.41 -11.68
CA SER A 268 8.12 6.86 -11.01
C SER A 268 8.07 7.13 -9.51
N LEU A 269 8.44 6.13 -8.70
CA LEU A 269 8.68 6.26 -7.25
C LEU A 269 10.03 5.67 -6.91
N LYS A 270 10.63 6.12 -5.79
CA LYS A 270 11.82 5.47 -5.25
C LYS A 270 11.43 4.36 -4.30
N ALA A 271 12.15 3.25 -4.40
CA ALA A 271 12.00 2.05 -3.59
C ALA A 271 13.34 1.72 -2.89
N PRO A 272 13.26 1.09 -1.69
CA PRO A 272 14.43 0.77 -0.89
C PRO A 272 15.16 -0.47 -1.37
N LYS A 273 16.49 -0.39 -1.41
CA LYS A 273 17.40 -1.53 -1.54
C LYS A 273 18.50 -1.42 -0.50
N LYS A 274 18.50 -2.31 0.48
CA LYS A 274 19.39 -2.28 1.66
C LYS A 274 19.33 -0.96 2.44
N GLY A 275 18.12 -0.41 2.59
CA GLY A 275 17.85 0.88 3.25
C GLY A 275 18.06 2.11 2.36
N VAL A 276 18.60 1.96 1.15
CA VAL A 276 18.86 3.08 0.24
C VAL A 276 17.67 3.29 -0.70
N MET A 277 17.10 4.50 -0.74
CA MET A 277 15.99 4.89 -1.61
C MET A 277 16.48 5.33 -3.01
N ASN A 278 17.01 4.40 -3.80
CA ASN A 278 17.60 4.70 -5.12
C ASN A 278 17.06 3.86 -6.28
N THR A 279 16.22 2.87 -6.01
CA THR A 279 15.68 2.01 -7.06
C THR A 279 14.38 2.64 -7.56
N GLU A 280 14.29 2.94 -8.84
CA GLU A 280 13.03 3.43 -9.41
C GLU A 280 12.06 2.27 -9.68
N ILE A 281 10.81 2.46 -9.27
CA ILE A 281 9.68 1.57 -9.56
C ILE A 281 8.58 2.38 -10.25
N GLN A 282 7.73 1.69 -11.00
CA GLN A 282 6.63 2.31 -11.73
C GLN A 282 5.31 1.93 -11.04
N GLU A 283 4.57 2.95 -10.63
CA GLU A 283 3.21 2.81 -10.08
C GLU A 283 2.20 3.43 -11.05
N ILE A 284 1.13 2.72 -11.32
CA ILE A 284 -0.07 3.24 -11.96
C ILE A 284 -1.00 3.70 -10.84
N LEU A 285 -1.51 4.94 -10.87
CA LEU A 285 -2.51 5.41 -9.89
C LEU A 285 -3.94 5.32 -10.41
N ASP A 286 -4.11 5.38 -11.73
CA ASP A 286 -5.41 5.46 -12.38
C ASP A 286 -5.69 4.24 -13.28
N GLY A 287 -5.59 3.06 -12.68
CA GLY A 287 -5.87 1.78 -13.33
C GLY A 287 -7.34 1.38 -13.26
N GLU A 288 -7.73 0.45 -14.12
CA GLU A 288 -9.02 -0.25 -14.00
C GLU A 288 -8.81 -1.68 -13.51
N ILE A 289 -9.74 -2.19 -12.70
CA ILE A 289 -9.73 -3.58 -12.27
C ILE A 289 -11.11 -4.22 -12.40
N VAL A 290 -11.13 -5.54 -12.62
CA VAL A 290 -12.33 -6.38 -12.56
C VAL A 290 -12.06 -7.51 -11.57
N LEU A 291 -13.02 -7.74 -10.67
CA LEU A 291 -12.99 -8.80 -9.68
C LEU A 291 -14.12 -9.79 -9.90
N ARG A 292 -13.82 -11.07 -9.72
CA ARG A 292 -14.84 -12.13 -9.61
C ARG A 292 -14.53 -13.05 -8.44
N LEU A 293 -15.46 -13.11 -7.49
CA LEU A 293 -15.38 -13.96 -6.33
C LEU A 293 -16.44 -15.05 -6.44
N TYR A 294 -16.02 -16.31 -6.35
CA TYR A 294 -16.90 -17.48 -6.38
C TYR A 294 -16.78 -18.27 -5.09
N GLN A 295 -17.88 -18.91 -4.67
CA GLN A 295 -17.88 -19.93 -3.63
C GLN A 295 -18.81 -21.08 -4.05
N ASN A 296 -18.31 -22.31 -3.98
CA ASN A 296 -19.07 -23.49 -4.43
C ASN A 296 -19.57 -23.35 -5.88
N LYS A 297 -18.76 -22.76 -6.77
CA LYS A 297 -19.10 -22.43 -8.17
C LYS A 297 -20.21 -21.36 -8.36
N LYS A 298 -20.77 -20.81 -7.27
CA LYS A 298 -21.70 -19.68 -7.32
C LYS A 298 -20.92 -18.37 -7.28
N LEU A 299 -21.24 -17.45 -8.19
CA LEU A 299 -20.72 -16.08 -8.15
C LEU A 299 -21.27 -15.38 -6.90
N LEU A 300 -20.37 -14.91 -6.03
CA LEU A 300 -20.72 -14.14 -4.84
C LEU A 300 -20.58 -12.65 -5.06
N PHE A 301 -19.61 -12.22 -5.86
CA PHE A 301 -19.35 -10.82 -6.15
C PHE A 301 -18.67 -10.71 -7.51
N GLU A 302 -19.15 -9.79 -8.33
CA GLU A 302 -18.47 -9.27 -9.51
C GLU A 302 -18.46 -7.75 -9.41
N GLY A 303 -17.31 -7.13 -9.66
CA GLY A 303 -17.17 -5.68 -9.55
C GLY A 303 -16.12 -5.15 -10.50
N SER A 304 -16.41 -4.00 -11.10
CA SER A 304 -15.44 -3.20 -11.86
C SER A 304 -15.08 -1.97 -11.03
N GLY A 305 -13.79 -1.69 -10.89
CA GLY A 305 -13.27 -0.54 -10.16
C GLY A 305 -12.34 0.29 -11.03
N THR A 306 -12.31 1.60 -10.76
CA THR A 306 -11.43 2.59 -11.40
C THR A 306 -10.42 3.11 -10.38
N HIS A 307 -9.48 3.98 -10.79
CA HIS A 307 -8.49 4.58 -9.88
C HIS A 307 -7.69 3.55 -9.07
N ALA A 308 -7.48 2.37 -9.64
CA ALA A 308 -6.72 1.31 -9.00
C ALA A 308 -5.23 1.64 -9.03
N SER A 309 -4.55 1.49 -7.89
CA SER A 309 -3.10 1.51 -7.88
C SER A 309 -2.54 0.15 -8.29
N ILE A 310 -1.58 0.11 -9.21
CA ILE A 310 -0.98 -1.12 -9.73
C ILE A 310 0.53 -0.96 -9.86
N GLU A 311 1.28 -1.85 -9.21
CA GLU A 311 2.73 -1.98 -9.34
C GLU A 311 3.09 -3.39 -9.78
N ILE A 312 3.99 -3.52 -10.76
CA ILE A 312 4.46 -4.80 -11.27
C ILE A 312 5.98 -4.71 -11.49
N VAL A 313 6.74 -5.33 -10.60
CA VAL A 313 8.21 -5.32 -10.65
C VAL A 313 8.73 -6.75 -10.86
N GLY A 314 9.58 -6.94 -11.86
CA GLY A 314 10.31 -8.19 -12.09
C GLY A 314 9.48 -9.40 -12.54
N TYR A 315 8.17 -9.26 -12.74
CA TYR A 315 7.33 -10.32 -13.32
C TYR A 315 7.33 -10.24 -14.85
N THR A 316 7.92 -11.24 -15.50
CA THR A 316 7.85 -11.38 -16.96
C THR A 316 6.49 -11.94 -17.40
N PRO A 317 6.08 -11.74 -18.67
CA PRO A 317 4.90 -12.40 -19.22
C PRO A 317 5.01 -13.93 -19.14
N ILE A 318 4.15 -14.56 -18.33
CA ILE A 318 4.07 -16.04 -18.23
C ILE A 318 2.89 -16.54 -19.09
N LYS A 319 3.10 -17.69 -19.75
CA LYS A 319 2.12 -18.42 -20.59
C LYS A 319 0.82 -18.73 -19.81
N PRO A 320 -0.33 -18.89 -20.51
CA PRO A 320 -1.66 -18.92 -19.91
C PRO A 320 -1.84 -19.99 -18.82
N LEU A 321 -2.66 -19.64 -17.83
CA LEU A 321 -3.21 -20.56 -16.84
C LEU A 321 -3.84 -21.77 -17.54
N LYS A 322 -3.42 -22.99 -17.16
CA LYS A 322 -4.19 -24.19 -17.51
C LYS A 322 -5.50 -24.10 -16.74
N THR A 323 -6.59 -23.95 -17.48
CA THR A 323 -7.98 -23.95 -17.01
C THR A 323 -8.34 -25.25 -16.32
#